data_AF-M5BMW1-F1
#
_entry.id   AF-M5BMW1-F1
#
_cell.length_a   1.000
_cell.length_b   1.000
_cell.length_c   1.000
_cell.angle_alpha   90.00
_cell.angle_beta   90.00
_cell.angle_gamma   90.00
#
_symmetry.space_group_name_H-M   'P 1'
#
loop_
_entity.id
_entity.type
_entity.pdbx_description
1 polymer ?
#
loop_
_entity_poly.entity_id
_entity_poly.type
_entity_poly.pdbx_seq_one_letter_code
_entity_poly.pdbx_strand_id
1 'polypeptide(L)'
;MPVPGGLLAGEPQRVRITWRDDAAWVSVSEQGERGVKVVKADVEAANGRVVGIDSVLSLPKNLSHVVKHHPNLKTLSRYITPAIEQVLSDSPHLTLFVPDDKAWDALKPMEKLWLDSGFAERDLMDIFARHATTGEKPHQDRDFADDIKVGWSEHWGSDSSYQSLTDSTLQLVTHSNGTTMVNNGIASVLQKDVYASNGVLHTLDSLLVPSGAPLFKATAEKWLLALNATVFVGMLREAGLDSYVNGAGKDKEWTILAPADDVLNDILRKRDLNVFGSIKDELRTLLRYHIIPGILKPEDLADGQLLGTELRPDSLKGDRMRLKVDVVSGKTGVVGTQREGGMGNGDLAFGGANVIAEPGMTA
;
A
#
# COMPACT_ATOMS: atom_id res chain seq x y z
N MET A 1 -2.57 32.89 8.13
CA MET A 1 -1.50 33.81 7.68
C MET A 1 -0.91 33.24 6.39
N PRO A 2 -0.45 34.05 5.43
CA PRO A 2 0.30 33.53 4.29
C PRO A 2 1.54 32.78 4.81
N VAL A 3 1.85 31.63 4.21
CA VAL A 3 3.02 30.82 4.57
C VAL A 3 4.28 31.67 4.32
N PRO A 4 5.17 31.88 5.30
CA PRO A 4 6.46 32.53 5.06
C PRO A 4 7.23 31.78 3.96
N GLY A 5 7.68 32.47 2.91
CA GLY A 5 8.28 31.84 1.72
C GLY A 5 7.27 31.27 0.71
N GLY A 6 5.96 31.31 0.98
CA GLY A 6 4.95 30.75 0.09
C GLY A 6 4.98 29.21 0.04
N LEU A 7 4.25 28.64 -0.92
CA LEU A 7 4.09 27.18 -1.04
C LEU A 7 5.28 26.46 -1.70
N LEU A 8 6.31 27.20 -2.12
CA LEU A 8 7.50 26.69 -2.82
C LEU A 8 8.80 27.15 -2.14
N ALA A 9 8.78 27.39 -0.83
CA ALA A 9 9.98 27.74 -0.04
C ALA A 9 10.79 28.94 -0.58
N GLY A 10 10.09 29.98 -1.04
CA GLY A 10 10.67 31.20 -1.60
C GLY A 10 11.02 31.10 -3.08
N GLU A 11 10.93 29.89 -3.66
CA GLU A 11 11.29 29.64 -5.04
C GLU A 11 10.15 30.03 -6.00
N PRO A 12 10.48 30.55 -7.20
CA PRO A 12 9.46 30.95 -8.16
C PRO A 12 8.76 29.74 -8.77
N GLN A 13 7.49 29.92 -9.15
CA GLN A 13 6.80 28.90 -9.92
C GLN A 13 7.54 28.64 -11.25
N ARG A 14 7.63 27.37 -11.64
CA ARG A 14 8.34 26.93 -12.84
C ARG A 14 7.38 26.68 -13.99
N VAL A 15 7.84 27.04 -15.18
CA VAL A 15 7.29 26.60 -16.46
C VAL A 15 8.44 26.05 -17.28
N ARG A 16 8.21 24.98 -18.03
CA ARG A 16 9.22 24.40 -18.91
C ARG A 16 8.88 24.71 -20.36
N ILE A 17 9.92 24.96 -21.15
CA ILE A 17 9.83 25.01 -22.60
C ILE A 17 10.32 23.66 -23.14
N THR A 18 9.45 22.96 -23.86
CA THR A 18 9.75 21.67 -24.51
C THR A 18 9.63 21.80 -26.02
N TRP A 19 10.32 20.97 -26.78
CA TRP A 19 10.25 20.98 -28.25
C TRP A 19 9.55 19.72 -28.75
N ARG A 20 8.52 19.89 -29.57
CA ARG A 20 7.72 18.80 -30.19
C ARG A 20 7.29 19.24 -31.58
N ASP A 21 7.46 18.37 -32.58
CA ASP A 21 7.07 18.63 -33.98
C ASP A 21 7.58 19.98 -34.50
N ASP A 22 8.89 20.25 -34.30
CA ASP A 22 9.58 21.51 -34.66
C ASP A 22 8.99 22.80 -34.05
N ALA A 23 8.18 22.67 -33.00
CA ALA A 23 7.62 23.79 -32.26
C ALA A 23 8.00 23.73 -30.78
N ALA A 24 8.22 24.91 -30.19
CA ALA A 24 8.35 25.04 -28.75
C ALA A 24 6.96 25.07 -28.07
N TRP A 25 6.88 24.49 -26.89
CA TRP A 25 5.68 24.38 -26.06
C TRP A 25 6.01 24.76 -24.63
N VAL A 26 5.20 25.64 -24.03
CA VAL A 26 5.32 26.05 -22.63
C VAL A 26 4.37 25.22 -21.78
N SER A 27 4.90 24.43 -20.84
CA SER A 27 4.14 23.51 -20.00
C SER A 27 4.54 23.61 -18.52
N VAL A 28 3.77 22.94 -17.66
CA VAL A 28 4.06 22.76 -16.22
C VAL A 28 4.62 21.36 -15.93
N SER A 29 4.91 20.57 -16.97
CA SER A 29 5.45 19.22 -16.89
C SER A 29 6.64 19.10 -17.82
N GLU A 30 7.69 18.38 -17.39
CA GLU A 30 8.90 18.13 -18.18
C GLU A 30 8.62 17.61 -19.59
N GLN A 31 7.57 16.80 -19.73
CA GLN A 31 7.28 16.14 -21.00
C GLN A 31 6.62 17.09 -22.00
N GLY A 32 6.03 18.21 -21.57
CA GLY A 32 5.31 19.14 -22.46
C GLY A 32 3.80 18.87 -22.58
N GLU A 33 3.28 17.91 -21.81
CA GLU A 33 1.88 17.51 -21.91
C GLU A 33 0.94 18.66 -21.50
N ARG A 34 -0.09 18.89 -22.32
CA ARG A 34 -1.06 20.00 -22.15
C ARG A 34 -0.42 21.39 -22.11
N GLY A 35 0.77 21.55 -22.69
CA GLY A 35 1.44 22.84 -22.85
C GLY A 35 0.75 23.74 -23.89
N VAL A 36 1.14 25.01 -23.89
CA VAL A 36 0.71 26.02 -24.85
C VAL A 36 1.78 26.19 -25.92
N LYS A 37 1.40 26.23 -27.20
CA LYS A 37 2.37 26.28 -28.31
C LYS A 37 2.93 27.69 -28.44
N VAL A 38 4.23 27.78 -28.69
CA VAL A 38 4.89 29.02 -29.11
C VAL A 38 4.63 29.22 -30.61
N VAL A 39 4.02 30.34 -30.97
CA VAL A 39 3.55 30.61 -32.34
C VAL A 39 4.14 31.88 -32.97
N LYS A 40 4.84 32.72 -32.22
CA LYS A 40 5.51 33.91 -32.78
C LYS A 40 7.00 33.93 -32.49
N ALA A 41 7.71 34.72 -33.28
CA ALA A 41 9.14 34.93 -33.16
C ALA A 41 9.54 35.30 -31.73
N ASP A 42 10.67 34.77 -31.34
CA ASP A 42 11.36 35.05 -30.09
C ASP A 42 12.12 36.37 -30.25
N VAL A 43 11.54 37.47 -29.72
CA VAL A 43 12.02 38.83 -29.97
C VAL A 43 12.79 39.35 -28.77
N GLU A 44 14.02 39.79 -28.98
CA GLU A 44 14.82 40.47 -27.97
C GLU A 44 14.30 41.91 -27.74
N ALA A 45 14.24 42.31 -26.47
CA ALA A 45 13.83 43.63 -26.01
C ALA A 45 14.90 44.20 -25.07
N ALA A 46 14.87 45.52 -24.85
CA ALA A 46 15.88 46.22 -24.02
C ALA A 46 16.02 45.68 -22.59
N ASN A 47 15.02 44.95 -22.09
CA ASN A 47 14.96 44.40 -20.75
C ASN A 47 14.53 42.91 -20.73
N GLY A 48 14.59 42.19 -21.84
CA GLY A 48 14.22 40.77 -21.85
C GLY A 48 13.93 40.19 -23.23
N ARG A 49 13.11 39.14 -23.27
CA ARG A 49 12.68 38.47 -24.50
C ARG A 49 11.17 38.31 -24.49
N VAL A 50 10.55 38.46 -25.66
CA VAL A 50 9.11 38.32 -25.87
C VAL A 50 8.87 37.09 -26.73
N VAL A 51 8.15 36.13 -26.16
CA VAL A 51 7.76 34.88 -26.83
C VAL A 51 6.25 34.88 -26.97
N GLY A 52 5.73 34.85 -28.20
CA GLY A 52 4.29 34.79 -28.43
C GLY A 52 3.77 33.37 -28.39
N ILE A 53 2.79 33.13 -27.52
CA ILE A 53 2.10 31.85 -27.31
C ILE A 53 0.68 31.90 -27.88
N ASP A 54 0.10 30.73 -28.21
CA ASP A 54 -1.22 30.63 -28.86
C ASP A 54 -2.41 30.54 -27.90
N SER A 55 -2.16 30.46 -26.60
CA SER A 55 -3.18 30.39 -25.56
C SER A 55 -2.71 31.03 -24.24
N VAL A 56 -3.63 31.15 -23.28
CA VAL A 56 -3.33 31.66 -21.94
C VAL A 56 -2.78 30.51 -21.08
N LEU A 57 -1.66 30.75 -20.39
CA LEU A 57 -1.12 29.79 -19.43
C LEU A 57 -2.06 29.67 -18.22
N SER A 58 -2.46 28.44 -17.90
CA SER A 58 -3.18 28.15 -16.66
C SER A 58 -2.19 28.00 -15.49
N LEU A 59 -2.56 28.48 -14.31
CA LEU A 59 -1.80 28.23 -13.09
C LEU A 59 -1.71 26.73 -12.80
N PRO A 60 -0.54 26.22 -12.36
CA PRO A 60 -0.39 24.84 -11.90
C PRO A 60 -1.41 24.50 -10.80
N LYS A 61 -1.90 23.26 -10.82
CA LYS A 61 -2.75 22.71 -9.76
C LYS A 61 -1.88 22.18 -8.62
N ASN A 62 -2.47 21.92 -7.46
CA ASN A 62 -1.75 21.34 -6.32
C ASN A 62 -1.42 19.85 -6.57
N LEU A 63 -0.55 19.29 -5.73
CA LEU A 63 -0.09 17.90 -5.89
C LEU A 63 -1.22 16.87 -5.78
N SER A 64 -2.24 17.10 -4.94
CA SER A 64 -3.44 16.23 -4.91
C SER A 64 -4.09 16.13 -6.29
N HIS A 65 -4.37 17.26 -6.93
CA HIS A 65 -4.96 17.27 -8.26
C HIS A 65 -4.04 16.63 -9.30
N VAL A 66 -2.74 16.91 -9.23
CA VAL A 66 -1.74 16.34 -10.14
C VAL A 66 -1.72 14.82 -10.03
N VAL A 67 -1.59 14.24 -8.82
CA VAL A 67 -1.56 12.79 -8.60
C VAL A 67 -2.83 12.13 -9.12
N LYS A 68 -4.02 12.68 -8.82
CA LYS A 68 -5.31 12.13 -9.22
C LYS A 68 -5.56 12.10 -10.74
N HIS A 69 -4.90 12.99 -11.49
CA HIS A 69 -5.11 13.12 -12.93
C HIS A 69 -3.89 12.69 -13.74
N HIS A 70 -2.84 12.18 -13.09
CA HIS A 70 -1.64 11.72 -13.76
C HIS A 70 -1.88 10.38 -14.45
N PRO A 71 -1.51 10.20 -15.73
CA PRO A 71 -1.85 9.00 -16.50
C PRO A 71 -1.22 7.71 -15.97
N ASN A 72 -0.08 7.83 -15.27
CA ASN A 72 0.71 6.70 -14.75
C ASN A 72 0.63 6.53 -13.22
N LEU A 73 -0.29 7.21 -12.52
CA LEU A 73 -0.44 7.13 -11.05
C LEU A 73 -1.85 6.73 -10.63
N LYS A 74 -2.55 5.94 -11.45
CA LYS A 74 -3.91 5.47 -11.17
C LYS A 74 -3.96 4.61 -9.91
N THR A 75 -2.96 3.76 -9.71
CA THR A 75 -2.87 2.89 -8.52
C THR A 75 -2.64 3.71 -7.26
N LEU A 76 -1.69 4.66 -7.28
CA LEU A 76 -1.48 5.58 -6.16
C LEU A 76 -2.76 6.39 -5.88
N SER A 77 -3.42 6.91 -6.92
CA SER A 77 -4.66 7.68 -6.79
C SER A 77 -5.78 6.88 -6.12
N ARG A 78 -5.85 5.57 -6.34
CA ARG A 78 -6.83 4.67 -5.68
C ARG A 78 -6.57 4.55 -4.18
N TYR A 79 -5.31 4.61 -3.77
CA TYR A 79 -4.87 4.45 -2.39
C TYR A 79 -4.75 5.76 -1.60
N ILE A 80 -5.14 6.90 -2.17
CA ILE A 80 -5.18 8.16 -1.44
C ILE A 80 -6.26 8.08 -0.37
N THR A 81 -5.82 8.02 0.89
CA THR A 81 -6.68 8.15 2.07
C THR A 81 -6.96 9.63 2.38
N PRO A 82 -7.96 9.97 3.22
CA PRO A 82 -8.18 11.36 3.64
C PRO A 82 -6.94 12.02 4.26
N ALA A 83 -6.14 11.27 5.01
CA ALA A 83 -4.89 11.77 5.59
C ALA A 83 -3.83 12.09 4.51
N ILE A 84 -3.64 11.20 3.53
CA ILE A 84 -2.71 11.42 2.41
C ILE A 84 -3.17 12.60 1.55
N GLU A 85 -4.47 12.69 1.28
CA GLU A 85 -5.09 13.79 0.53
C GLU A 85 -4.80 15.15 1.17
N GLN A 86 -4.90 15.22 2.50
CA GLN A 86 -4.63 16.43 3.26
C GLN A 86 -3.16 16.85 3.10
N VAL A 87 -2.22 15.92 3.23
CA VAL A 87 -0.79 16.21 3.02
C VAL A 87 -0.53 16.69 1.58
N LEU A 88 -1.06 15.99 0.58
CA LEU A 88 -0.91 16.36 -0.84
C LEU A 88 -1.49 17.76 -1.17
N SER A 89 -2.53 18.17 -0.46
CA SER A 89 -3.22 19.44 -0.73
C SER A 89 -2.61 20.61 0.03
N ASP A 90 -2.25 20.40 1.29
CA ASP A 90 -1.99 21.47 2.25
C ASP A 90 -0.50 21.64 2.56
N SER A 91 0.32 20.61 2.34
CA SER A 91 1.75 20.72 2.62
C SER A 91 2.44 21.62 1.58
N PRO A 92 3.14 22.68 2.03
CA PRO A 92 4.01 23.46 1.16
C PRO A 92 5.28 22.66 0.81
N HIS A 93 5.99 23.09 -0.25
CA HIS A 93 7.32 22.62 -0.67
C HIS A 93 7.49 21.09 -0.75
N LEU A 94 6.40 20.37 -1.00
CA LEU A 94 6.38 18.92 -1.00
C LEU A 94 7.06 18.39 -2.27
N THR A 95 8.03 17.49 -2.10
CA THR A 95 8.69 16.79 -3.20
C THR A 95 8.30 15.33 -3.12
N LEU A 96 7.70 14.82 -4.20
CA LEU A 96 7.23 13.45 -4.31
C LEU A 96 8.13 12.66 -5.25
N PHE A 97 8.52 11.46 -4.83
CA PHE A 97 9.20 10.44 -5.63
C PHE A 97 8.31 9.20 -5.63
N VAL A 98 7.27 9.19 -6.45
CA VAL A 98 6.16 8.22 -6.34
C VAL A 98 6.24 7.11 -7.37
N PRO A 99 5.81 5.88 -7.04
CA PRO A 99 5.86 4.76 -7.98
C PRO A 99 4.81 4.93 -9.08
N ASP A 100 5.20 4.65 -10.33
CA ASP A 100 4.24 4.51 -11.43
C ASP A 100 3.33 3.29 -11.24
N ASP A 101 2.31 3.14 -12.10
CA ASP A 101 1.34 2.04 -11.98
C ASP A 101 1.98 0.65 -12.05
N LYS A 102 3.06 0.46 -12.81
CA LYS A 102 3.75 -0.84 -12.97
C LYS A 102 4.57 -1.20 -11.75
N ALA A 103 5.15 -0.22 -11.06
CA ALA A 103 5.92 -0.44 -9.84
C ALA A 103 5.11 -1.19 -8.74
N TRP A 104 3.79 -1.02 -8.73
CA TRP A 104 2.89 -1.71 -7.79
C TRP A 104 2.71 -3.20 -8.11
N ASP A 105 3.13 -3.69 -9.27
CA ASP A 105 3.10 -5.11 -9.62
C ASP A 105 4.11 -5.93 -8.82
N ALA A 106 5.08 -5.29 -8.18
CA ALA A 106 5.99 -5.93 -7.24
C ALA A 106 5.31 -6.45 -5.96
N LEU A 107 4.12 -5.94 -5.62
CA LEU A 107 3.38 -6.40 -4.43
C LEU A 107 2.75 -7.78 -4.67
N LYS A 108 2.85 -8.64 -3.67
CA LYS A 108 2.21 -9.96 -3.67
C LYS A 108 0.68 -9.82 -3.63
N PRO A 109 -0.07 -10.82 -4.11
CA PRO A 109 -1.54 -10.78 -4.09
C PRO A 109 -2.14 -10.48 -2.72
N MET A 110 -1.58 -11.08 -1.66
CA MET A 110 -2.05 -10.86 -0.30
C MET A 110 -1.74 -9.45 0.22
N GLU A 111 -0.60 -8.87 -0.17
CA GLU A 111 -0.24 -7.49 0.17
C GLU A 111 -1.19 -6.51 -0.52
N LYS A 112 -1.51 -6.73 -1.81
CA LYS A 112 -2.52 -5.95 -2.54
C LYS A 112 -3.90 -6.05 -1.87
N LEU A 113 -4.32 -7.26 -1.50
CA LEU A 113 -5.58 -7.49 -0.79
C LEU A 113 -5.63 -6.74 0.54
N TRP A 114 -4.52 -6.73 1.30
CA TRP A 114 -4.43 -5.95 2.53
C TRP A 114 -4.58 -4.45 2.27
N LEU A 115 -3.89 -3.89 1.27
CA LEU A 115 -4.03 -2.47 0.93
C LEU A 115 -5.46 -2.10 0.50
N ASP A 116 -6.16 -3.02 -0.16
CA ASP A 116 -7.56 -2.86 -0.59
C ASP A 116 -8.59 -3.14 0.54
N SER A 117 -8.17 -3.62 1.72
CA SER A 117 -9.06 -4.06 2.80
C SER A 117 -9.81 -2.94 3.54
N GLY A 118 -9.39 -1.68 3.37
CA GLY A 118 -9.88 -0.55 4.16
C GLY A 118 -9.28 -0.43 5.57
N PHE A 119 -8.48 -1.40 6.03
CA PHE A 119 -7.79 -1.37 7.33
C PHE A 119 -6.32 -0.95 7.23
N ALA A 120 -5.81 -0.75 6.02
CA ALA A 120 -4.40 -0.47 5.74
C ALA A 120 -4.01 1.01 5.79
N GLU A 121 -4.82 1.91 6.34
CA GLU A 121 -4.58 3.37 6.30
C GLU A 121 -3.19 3.76 6.83
N ARG A 122 -2.77 3.16 7.95
CA ARG A 122 -1.42 3.40 8.52
C ARG A 122 -0.31 2.92 7.60
N ASP A 123 -0.52 1.78 6.96
CA ASP A 123 0.49 1.20 6.07
C ASP A 123 0.57 2.00 4.75
N LEU A 124 -0.57 2.43 4.20
CA LEU A 124 -0.62 3.33 3.05
C LEU A 124 0.06 4.67 3.36
N MET A 125 -0.13 5.22 4.56
CA MET A 125 0.57 6.42 4.99
C MET A 125 2.08 6.20 5.12
N ASP A 126 2.53 5.06 5.65
CA ASP A 126 3.97 4.72 5.70
C ASP A 126 4.58 4.59 4.30
N ILE A 127 3.89 3.92 3.36
CA ILE A 127 4.30 3.87 1.95
C ILE A 127 4.42 5.30 1.42
N PHE A 128 3.37 6.11 1.54
CA PHE A 128 3.38 7.49 1.04
C PHE A 128 4.52 8.32 1.64
N ALA A 129 4.72 8.24 2.95
CA ALA A 129 5.74 9.00 3.67
C ALA A 129 7.17 8.66 3.23
N ARG A 130 7.43 7.39 2.84
CA ARG A 130 8.73 6.98 2.27
C ARG A 130 9.02 7.60 0.91
N HIS A 131 7.98 8.00 0.18
CA HIS A 131 8.06 8.55 -1.18
C HIS A 131 7.91 10.07 -1.20
N ALA A 132 7.93 10.72 -0.04
CA ALA A 132 7.66 12.15 0.09
C ALA A 132 8.70 12.81 1.00
N THR A 133 8.98 14.08 0.75
CA THR A 133 9.81 14.94 1.59
C THR A 133 9.29 16.36 1.53
N THR A 134 9.37 17.11 2.63
CA THR A 134 9.16 18.56 2.65
C THR A 134 10.41 19.34 2.24
N GLY A 135 11.39 18.68 1.62
CA GLY A 135 12.66 19.28 1.25
C GLY A 135 13.60 19.44 2.45
N GLU A 136 14.89 19.34 2.19
CA GLU A 136 15.98 19.62 3.12
C GLU A 136 17.22 20.10 2.33
N LYS A 137 18.25 20.58 3.02
CA LYS A 137 19.50 21.07 2.42
C LYS A 137 20.10 20.02 1.49
N PRO A 138 20.42 20.34 0.22
CA PRO A 138 21.13 19.41 -0.67
C PRO A 138 22.56 19.05 -0.20
N HIS A 139 23.14 19.77 0.78
CA HIS A 139 24.51 19.56 1.28
C HIS A 139 24.67 19.85 2.79
N GLN A 140 25.61 19.16 3.46
CA GLN A 140 25.93 19.26 4.90
C GLN A 140 26.59 20.60 5.33
N ASP A 141 26.32 21.72 4.67
CA ASP A 141 26.92 22.99 5.09
C ASP A 141 26.12 23.60 6.26
N ARG A 142 26.81 23.71 7.41
CA ARG A 142 26.21 24.03 8.71
C ARG A 142 25.97 25.52 8.95
N ASP A 143 26.27 26.37 7.97
CA ASP A 143 26.35 27.83 8.19
C ASP A 143 25.11 28.65 7.79
N PHE A 144 24.06 28.03 7.25
CA PHE A 144 22.79 28.72 6.96
C PHE A 144 21.62 27.95 7.57
N ALA A 145 20.84 28.61 8.42
CA ALA A 145 19.76 27.99 9.19
C ALA A 145 18.43 27.84 8.41
N ASP A 146 18.27 28.35 7.17
CA ASP A 146 16.91 28.64 6.67
C ASP A 146 16.52 28.21 5.23
N ASP A 147 17.36 27.59 4.39
CA ASP A 147 16.97 27.34 2.99
C ASP A 147 16.42 25.92 2.76
N ILE A 148 15.14 25.71 3.09
CA ILE A 148 14.33 24.62 2.52
C ILE A 148 14.27 24.84 1.00
N LYS A 149 14.54 23.79 0.21
CA LYS A 149 14.39 23.83 -1.24
C LYS A 149 13.42 22.77 -1.72
N VAL A 150 12.62 23.11 -2.73
CA VAL A 150 11.84 22.14 -3.47
C VAL A 150 12.82 21.26 -4.25
N GLY A 151 12.58 19.95 -4.25
CA GLY A 151 13.46 18.96 -4.86
C GLY A 151 13.34 18.92 -6.38
N TRP A 152 13.46 20.06 -7.05
CA TRP A 152 13.58 20.14 -8.51
C TRP A 152 14.85 19.45 -8.98
N SER A 153 14.79 18.82 -10.17
CA SER A 153 15.91 18.04 -10.66
C SER A 153 17.16 18.87 -10.97
N GLU A 154 17.03 20.17 -11.18
CA GLU A 154 18.15 21.11 -11.34
C GLU A 154 19.00 21.28 -10.07
N HIS A 155 18.44 20.96 -8.89
CA HIS A 155 19.15 20.98 -7.63
C HIS A 155 19.92 19.69 -7.35
N TRP A 156 19.72 18.64 -8.17
CA TRP A 156 20.36 17.36 -7.95
C TRP A 156 21.82 17.39 -8.42
N GLY A 157 22.75 17.11 -7.51
CA GLY A 157 24.15 16.84 -7.83
C GLY A 157 24.38 15.40 -8.30
N SER A 158 25.65 14.99 -8.36
CA SER A 158 26.01 13.56 -8.55
C SER A 158 25.38 12.71 -7.46
N ASP A 159 25.38 13.23 -6.24
CA ASP A 159 24.77 12.66 -5.05
C ASP A 159 23.90 13.74 -4.40
N SER A 160 22.69 13.37 -4.01
CA SER A 160 21.77 14.25 -3.29
C SER A 160 20.98 13.43 -2.28
N SER A 161 20.53 14.07 -1.20
CA SER A 161 19.76 13.37 -0.17
C SER A 161 18.68 14.28 0.38
N TYR A 162 17.53 13.69 0.66
CA TYR A 162 16.42 14.36 1.36
C TYR A 162 15.95 13.48 2.51
N GLN A 163 15.63 14.07 3.66
CA GLN A 163 14.88 13.33 4.68
C GLN A 163 13.47 13.07 4.16
N SER A 164 13.04 11.81 4.16
CA SER A 164 11.65 11.49 3.83
C SER A 164 10.69 11.97 4.93
N LEU A 165 9.38 11.85 4.74
CA LEU A 165 8.42 12.06 5.83
C LEU A 165 8.44 10.95 6.90
N THR A 166 9.27 9.93 6.69
CA THR A 166 9.67 8.95 7.72
C THR A 166 11.05 9.28 8.28
N ASP A 167 11.55 8.49 9.23
CA ASP A 167 12.93 8.63 9.73
C ASP A 167 14.01 8.16 8.73
N SER A 168 13.64 7.72 7.52
CA SER A 168 14.58 7.30 6.48
C SER A 168 14.95 8.41 5.49
N THR A 169 16.07 8.22 4.77
CA THR A 169 16.57 9.16 3.77
C THR A 169 16.24 8.69 2.35
N LEU A 170 15.91 9.63 1.48
CA LEU A 170 15.82 9.48 0.04
C LEU A 170 17.17 9.84 -0.57
N GLN A 171 17.95 8.83 -0.96
CA GLN A 171 19.29 9.02 -1.52
C GLN A 171 19.23 8.98 -3.04
N LEU A 172 19.62 10.06 -3.70
CA LEU A 172 19.62 10.20 -5.14
C LEU A 172 21.04 10.12 -5.68
N VAL A 173 21.26 9.32 -6.72
CA VAL A 173 22.51 9.27 -7.49
C VAL A 173 22.19 9.60 -8.94
N THR A 174 22.72 10.72 -9.44
CA THR A 174 22.54 11.14 -10.83
C THR A 174 23.78 10.82 -11.64
N HIS A 175 23.62 9.96 -12.64
CA HIS A 175 24.69 9.54 -13.54
C HIS A 175 24.89 10.55 -14.68
N SER A 176 26.07 10.49 -15.32
CA SER A 176 26.46 11.40 -16.41
C SER A 176 25.59 11.31 -17.67
N ASN A 177 24.87 10.20 -17.85
CA ASN A 177 23.87 10.02 -18.91
C ASN A 177 22.50 10.65 -18.58
N GLY A 178 22.36 11.31 -17.42
CA GLY A 178 21.13 11.95 -16.95
C GLY A 178 20.16 11.04 -16.21
N THR A 179 20.42 9.74 -16.08
CA THR A 179 19.58 8.83 -15.29
C THR A 179 19.81 9.08 -13.80
N THR A 180 18.73 9.16 -13.02
CA THR A 180 18.80 9.34 -11.57
C THR A 180 18.24 8.09 -10.90
N MET A 181 19.02 7.50 -10.00
CA MET A 181 18.64 6.35 -9.17
C MET A 181 18.28 6.83 -7.76
N VAL A 182 17.34 6.16 -7.10
CA VAL A 182 16.90 6.44 -5.74
C VAL A 182 17.17 5.24 -4.83
N ASN A 183 17.60 5.53 -3.59
CA ASN A 183 17.89 4.58 -2.51
C ASN A 183 18.81 3.43 -2.95
N ASN A 184 20.06 3.75 -3.28
CA ASN A 184 21.08 2.76 -3.66
C ASN A 184 20.69 1.88 -4.86
N GLY A 185 19.97 2.46 -5.82
CA GLY A 185 19.58 1.77 -7.05
C GLY A 185 18.30 0.95 -6.95
N ILE A 186 17.51 1.10 -5.87
CA ILE A 186 16.21 0.44 -5.72
C ILE A 186 15.22 0.90 -6.81
N ALA A 187 15.24 2.19 -7.15
CA ALA A 187 14.33 2.74 -8.16
C ALA A 187 15.06 3.67 -9.12
N SER A 188 14.62 3.70 -10.38
CA SER A 188 15.01 4.70 -11.35
C SER A 188 13.93 5.78 -11.47
N VAL A 189 14.33 7.04 -11.60
CA VAL A 189 13.41 8.14 -11.88
C VAL A 189 13.02 8.11 -13.36
N LEU A 190 11.72 7.90 -13.63
CA LEU A 190 11.14 7.79 -14.97
C LEU A 190 10.72 9.14 -15.56
N GLN A 191 10.11 9.99 -14.75
CA GLN A 191 9.67 11.33 -15.13
C GLN A 191 10.09 12.29 -14.03
N LYS A 192 10.75 13.39 -14.40
CA LYS A 192 11.17 14.42 -13.45
C LYS A 192 10.25 15.62 -13.58
N ASP A 193 10.24 16.44 -12.54
CA ASP A 193 9.77 17.82 -12.59
C ASP A 193 8.34 17.99 -13.14
N VAL A 194 7.39 17.23 -12.58
CA VAL A 194 5.96 17.53 -12.73
C VAL A 194 5.63 18.62 -11.70
N TYR A 195 5.57 19.87 -12.14
CA TYR A 195 5.41 21.02 -11.25
C TYR A 195 3.97 21.20 -10.79
N ALA A 196 3.81 21.54 -9.50
CA ALA A 196 2.55 21.82 -8.86
C ALA A 196 2.58 23.18 -8.13
N SER A 197 1.43 23.67 -7.70
CA SER A 197 1.35 24.94 -6.95
C SER A 197 1.99 24.89 -5.56
N ASN A 198 2.20 23.69 -5.00
CA ASN A 198 2.73 23.47 -3.66
C ASN A 198 3.93 22.51 -3.61
N GLY A 199 4.55 22.22 -4.76
CA GLY A 199 5.69 21.32 -4.80
C GLY A 199 6.00 20.75 -6.18
N VAL A 200 6.65 19.58 -6.19
CA VAL A 200 7.05 18.88 -7.41
C VAL A 200 6.85 17.38 -7.25
N LEU A 201 6.57 16.71 -8.36
CA LEU A 201 6.45 15.26 -8.44
C LEU A 201 7.43 14.68 -9.45
N HIS A 202 8.05 13.58 -9.06
CA HIS A 202 8.88 12.70 -9.88
C HIS A 202 8.31 11.29 -9.81
N THR A 203 8.23 10.58 -10.94
CA THR A 203 7.76 9.18 -10.95
C THR A 203 8.92 8.20 -10.93
N LEU A 204 8.72 7.06 -10.28
CA LEU A 204 9.70 5.98 -10.13
C LEU A 204 9.21 4.71 -10.80
N ASP A 205 10.13 3.85 -11.23
CA ASP A 205 9.82 2.51 -11.75
C ASP A 205 9.58 1.45 -10.68
N SER A 206 9.83 1.78 -9.41
CA SER A 206 9.82 0.84 -8.29
C SER A 206 9.27 1.48 -7.01
N LEU A 207 8.65 0.65 -6.16
CA LEU A 207 8.23 1.02 -4.81
C LEU A 207 9.45 1.14 -3.89
N LEU A 208 9.56 2.26 -3.16
CA LEU A 208 10.55 2.47 -2.09
C LEU A 208 10.16 1.79 -0.78
N VAL A 209 9.71 0.53 -0.88
CA VAL A 209 9.38 -0.32 0.27
C VAL A 209 10.36 -1.50 0.29
N PRO A 210 11.33 -1.52 1.22
CA PRO A 210 12.30 -2.60 1.30
C PRO A 210 11.62 -3.96 1.49
N SER A 211 12.19 -5.00 0.88
CA SER A 211 11.73 -6.37 1.13
C SER A 211 11.87 -6.70 2.62
N GLY A 212 10.80 -7.24 3.21
CA GLY A 212 10.74 -7.51 4.66
C GLY A 212 10.48 -6.29 5.54
N ALA A 213 10.11 -5.13 4.96
CA ALA A 213 9.64 -3.99 5.74
C ALA A 213 8.55 -4.44 6.74
N PRO A 214 8.56 -3.91 7.99
CA PRO A 214 7.57 -4.27 9.01
C PRO A 214 6.12 -4.12 8.55
N LEU A 215 5.89 -3.25 7.55
CA LEU A 215 4.64 -3.07 6.82
C LEU A 215 3.97 -4.39 6.41
N PHE A 216 4.76 -5.33 5.87
CA PHE A 216 4.28 -6.63 5.39
C PHE A 216 4.70 -7.79 6.30
N LYS A 217 5.37 -7.50 7.43
CA LYS A 217 5.60 -8.47 8.51
C LYS A 217 4.31 -8.64 9.30
N ALA A 218 3.34 -9.26 8.66
CA ALA A 218 1.94 -9.26 9.07
C ALA A 218 1.65 -10.29 10.16
N THR A 219 0.84 -9.87 11.12
CA THR A 219 0.21 -10.76 12.10
C THR A 219 -0.93 -11.53 11.44
N ALA A 220 -1.37 -12.65 12.03
CA ALA A 220 -2.54 -13.37 11.50
C ALA A 220 -3.78 -12.46 11.48
N GLU A 221 -3.91 -11.54 12.44
CA GLU A 221 -5.00 -10.56 12.44
C GLU A 221 -5.04 -9.72 11.16
N LYS A 222 -3.90 -9.20 10.70
CA LYS A 222 -3.81 -8.39 9.48
C LYS A 222 -4.34 -9.16 8.26
N TRP A 223 -3.97 -10.43 8.13
CA TRP A 223 -4.47 -11.27 7.02
C TRP A 223 -5.92 -11.67 7.16
N LEU A 224 -6.42 -11.91 8.38
CA LEU A 224 -7.84 -12.15 8.61
C LEU A 224 -8.70 -10.96 8.19
N LEU A 225 -8.25 -9.74 8.50
CA LEU A 225 -8.92 -8.52 8.05
C LEU A 225 -8.89 -8.38 6.52
N ALA A 226 -7.75 -8.67 5.88
CA ALA A 226 -7.63 -8.68 4.41
C ALA A 226 -8.59 -9.70 3.76
N LEU A 227 -8.76 -10.85 4.39
CA LEU A 227 -9.64 -11.94 3.94
C LEU A 227 -11.12 -11.75 4.33
N ASN A 228 -11.52 -10.55 4.76
CA ASN A 228 -12.88 -10.24 5.16
C ASN A 228 -13.42 -11.17 6.27
N ALA A 229 -12.58 -11.47 7.26
CA ALA A 229 -12.94 -12.21 8.47
C ALA A 229 -12.95 -11.27 9.70
N THR A 230 -13.50 -10.06 9.54
CA THR A 230 -13.50 -9.00 10.56
C THR A 230 -14.34 -9.36 11.79
N VAL A 231 -15.47 -10.05 11.58
CA VAL A 231 -16.35 -10.52 12.65
C VAL A 231 -15.65 -11.59 13.48
N PHE A 232 -14.91 -12.50 12.82
CA PHE A 232 -14.12 -13.52 13.51
C PHE A 232 -13.01 -12.90 14.37
N VAL A 233 -12.30 -11.89 13.86
CA VAL A 233 -11.31 -11.12 14.66
C VAL A 233 -11.97 -10.45 15.86
N GLY A 234 -13.16 -9.84 15.68
CA GLY A 234 -13.95 -9.26 16.77
C GLY A 234 -14.27 -10.28 17.86
N MET A 235 -14.73 -11.46 17.48
CA MET A 235 -15.03 -12.56 18.39
C MET A 235 -13.80 -13.03 19.17
N LEU A 236 -12.63 -13.16 18.52
CA LEU A 236 -11.38 -13.51 19.21
C LEU A 236 -11.02 -12.49 20.30
N ARG A 237 -11.18 -11.19 20.02
CA ARG A 237 -10.90 -10.14 20.99
C ARG A 237 -11.89 -10.16 22.16
N GLU A 238 -13.18 -10.31 21.89
CA GLU A 238 -14.22 -10.40 22.92
C GLU A 238 -14.01 -11.62 23.84
N ALA A 239 -13.61 -12.74 23.24
CA ALA A 239 -13.23 -13.96 23.93
C ALA A 239 -11.88 -13.87 24.67
N GLY A 240 -11.11 -12.78 24.53
CA GLY A 240 -9.75 -12.66 25.11
C GLY A 240 -8.82 -13.76 24.59
N LEU A 241 -8.83 -13.97 23.27
CA LEU A 241 -8.00 -14.89 22.50
C LEU A 241 -7.14 -14.12 21.47
N ASP A 242 -6.92 -12.82 21.69
CA ASP A 242 -6.12 -11.94 20.84
C ASP A 242 -4.67 -12.42 20.66
N SER A 243 -4.13 -13.11 21.67
CA SER A 243 -2.76 -13.64 21.65
C SER A 243 -2.47 -14.63 20.52
N TYR A 244 -3.50 -15.24 19.93
CA TYR A 244 -3.37 -16.11 18.76
C TYR A 244 -3.18 -15.34 17.45
N VAL A 245 -3.60 -14.08 17.39
CA VAL A 245 -3.64 -13.31 16.14
C VAL A 245 -2.78 -12.05 16.15
N ASN A 246 -2.46 -11.49 17.31
CA ASN A 246 -1.71 -10.24 17.44
C ASN A 246 -0.17 -10.42 17.46
N GLY A 247 0.31 -11.67 17.33
CA GLY A 247 1.74 -11.97 17.37
C GLY A 247 2.38 -11.88 18.76
N ALA A 248 1.61 -11.75 19.85
CA ALA A 248 2.12 -11.80 21.23
C ALA A 248 2.57 -13.21 21.64
N GLY A 249 2.07 -14.26 21.00
CA GLY A 249 2.54 -15.64 21.14
C GLY A 249 3.80 -15.94 20.32
N LYS A 250 4.83 -15.09 20.36
CA LYS A 250 5.98 -15.07 19.41
C LYS A 250 6.71 -16.40 19.21
N ASP A 251 6.64 -17.32 20.17
CA ASP A 251 7.27 -18.65 20.11
C ASP A 251 6.29 -19.78 19.78
N LYS A 252 5.07 -19.45 19.37
CA LYS A 252 4.00 -20.41 19.05
C LYS A 252 3.41 -20.10 17.69
N GLU A 253 3.41 -21.13 16.86
CA GLU A 253 2.81 -21.09 15.54
C GLU A 253 1.40 -21.66 15.58
N TRP A 254 0.52 -21.10 14.74
CA TRP A 254 -0.88 -21.48 14.66
C TRP A 254 -1.34 -21.52 13.21
N THR A 255 -2.23 -22.47 12.92
CA THR A 255 -3.07 -22.49 11.72
C THR A 255 -4.48 -22.12 12.17
N ILE A 256 -5.03 -21.03 11.62
CA ILE A 256 -6.33 -20.49 12.01
C ILE A 256 -7.32 -20.74 10.87
N LEU A 257 -8.39 -21.47 11.20
CA LEU A 257 -9.49 -21.76 10.29
C LEU A 257 -10.57 -20.71 10.48
N ALA A 258 -10.46 -19.59 9.76
CA ALA A 258 -11.40 -18.48 9.93
C ALA A 258 -12.49 -18.49 8.86
N PRO A 259 -13.78 -18.50 9.26
CA PRO A 259 -14.86 -18.21 8.33
C PRO A 259 -14.83 -16.73 7.92
N ALA A 260 -15.16 -16.48 6.65
CA ALA A 260 -15.41 -15.12 6.16
C ALA A 260 -16.69 -14.54 6.78
N ASP A 261 -16.81 -13.22 6.74
CA ASP A 261 -17.89 -12.49 7.40
C ASP A 261 -19.28 -12.83 6.86
N ASP A 262 -19.40 -13.11 5.56
CA ASP A 262 -20.66 -13.55 4.95
C ASP A 262 -21.11 -14.92 5.49
N VAL A 263 -20.20 -15.89 5.57
CA VAL A 263 -20.45 -17.21 6.15
C VAL A 263 -20.89 -17.09 7.61
N LEU A 264 -20.19 -16.26 8.38
CA LEU A 264 -20.46 -16.09 9.80
C LEU A 264 -21.80 -15.37 10.02
N ASN A 265 -22.05 -14.27 9.30
CA ASN A 265 -23.31 -13.52 9.39
C ASN A 265 -24.54 -14.37 9.04
N ASP A 266 -24.43 -15.27 8.06
CA ASP A 266 -25.49 -16.20 7.72
C ASP A 266 -25.81 -17.18 8.85
N ILE A 267 -24.78 -17.71 9.51
CA ILE A 267 -24.94 -18.58 10.68
C ILE A 267 -25.57 -17.81 11.84
N LEU A 268 -25.10 -16.58 12.07
CA LEU A 268 -25.57 -15.70 13.14
C LEU A 268 -27.04 -15.28 12.95
N ARG A 269 -27.52 -15.15 11.70
CA ARG A 269 -28.94 -14.89 11.39
C ARG A 269 -29.83 -16.12 11.54
N LYS A 270 -29.31 -17.31 11.21
CA LYS A 270 -30.05 -18.58 11.25
C LYS A 270 -30.17 -19.16 12.66
N ARG A 271 -29.31 -18.74 13.59
CA ARG A 271 -29.37 -19.13 15.00
C ARG A 271 -29.91 -17.94 15.80
N ASP A 272 -30.92 -18.16 16.64
CA ASP A 272 -31.32 -17.17 17.64
C ASP A 272 -30.18 -17.04 18.67
N LEU A 273 -29.31 -16.05 18.51
CA LEU A 273 -28.12 -15.88 19.35
C LEU A 273 -28.42 -15.28 20.74
N ASN A 274 -29.69 -15.03 21.06
CA ASN A 274 -30.14 -14.74 22.42
C ASN A 274 -29.89 -15.90 23.40
N VAL A 275 -29.33 -17.03 22.94
CA VAL A 275 -28.95 -18.20 23.74
C VAL A 275 -27.59 -18.04 24.42
N PHE A 276 -26.75 -17.10 24.00
CA PHE A 276 -25.49 -16.86 24.70
C PHE A 276 -25.75 -15.99 25.94
N GLY A 277 -26.17 -16.61 27.04
CA GLY A 277 -26.28 -15.97 28.36
C GLY A 277 -24.98 -16.09 29.19
N SER A 278 -24.09 -17.02 28.81
CA SER A 278 -22.75 -17.22 29.37
C SER A 278 -21.63 -16.93 28.34
N ILE A 279 -21.97 -16.17 27.28
CA ILE A 279 -21.27 -15.82 26.02
C ILE A 279 -19.79 -16.19 25.95
N LYS A 280 -19.00 -15.75 26.92
CA LYS A 280 -17.55 -15.76 26.82
C LYS A 280 -16.94 -17.16 26.81
N ASP A 281 -17.43 -18.10 27.61
CA ASP A 281 -16.82 -19.44 27.72
C ASP A 281 -17.23 -20.36 26.57
N GLU A 282 -18.49 -20.27 26.11
CA GLU A 282 -18.95 -20.97 24.92
C GLU A 282 -18.29 -20.42 23.66
N LEU A 283 -18.19 -19.09 23.54
CA LEU A 283 -17.47 -18.44 22.44
C LEU A 283 -15.99 -18.84 22.43
N ARG A 284 -15.33 -18.85 23.60
CA ARG A 284 -13.95 -19.34 23.73
C ARG A 284 -13.80 -20.78 23.27
N THR A 285 -14.75 -21.64 23.66
CA THR A 285 -14.77 -23.05 23.27
C THR A 285 -14.88 -23.20 21.76
N LEU A 286 -15.82 -22.49 21.13
CA LEU A 286 -16.01 -22.49 19.68
C LEU A 286 -14.75 -22.00 18.96
N LEU A 287 -14.20 -20.85 19.37
CA LEU A 287 -13.05 -20.24 18.69
C LEU A 287 -11.78 -21.08 18.84
N ARG A 288 -11.53 -21.70 20.00
CA ARG A 288 -10.39 -22.61 20.20
C ARG A 288 -10.46 -23.86 19.32
N TYR A 289 -11.64 -24.26 18.87
CA TYR A 289 -11.81 -25.35 17.91
C TYR A 289 -11.37 -24.96 16.49
N HIS A 290 -11.31 -23.67 16.18
CA HIS A 290 -10.86 -23.13 14.89
C HIS A 290 -9.35 -22.83 14.85
N ILE A 291 -8.62 -23.16 15.91
CA ILE A 291 -7.18 -22.87 16.03
C ILE A 291 -6.43 -24.19 16.22
N ILE A 292 -5.43 -24.41 15.37
CA ILE A 292 -4.60 -25.61 15.36
C ILE A 292 -3.14 -25.21 15.64
N PRO A 293 -2.41 -25.89 16.53
CA PRO A 293 -0.99 -25.64 16.74
C PRO A 293 -0.13 -26.00 15.53
N GLY A 294 0.89 -25.18 15.26
CA GLY A 294 1.83 -25.35 14.16
C GLY A 294 1.39 -24.67 12.86
N ILE A 295 2.34 -24.50 11.95
CA ILE A 295 2.08 -24.09 10.57
C ILE A 295 1.77 -25.34 9.77
N LEU A 296 0.52 -25.48 9.34
CA LEU A 296 0.09 -26.56 8.46
C LEU A 296 0.01 -26.04 7.04
N LYS A 297 0.76 -26.67 6.15
CA LYS A 297 0.64 -26.46 4.71
C LYS A 297 -0.24 -27.55 4.10
N PRO A 298 -0.83 -27.32 2.91
CA PRO A 298 -1.59 -28.35 2.21
C PRO A 298 -0.81 -29.67 2.03
N GLU A 299 0.50 -29.60 1.81
CA GLU A 299 1.40 -30.75 1.67
C GLU A 299 1.57 -31.60 2.96
N ASP A 300 1.27 -31.03 4.13
CA ASP A 300 1.34 -31.72 5.42
C ASP A 300 0.05 -32.50 5.74
N LEU A 301 -0.97 -32.41 4.88
CA LEU A 301 -2.32 -32.86 5.14
C LEU A 301 -2.68 -34.11 4.34
N ALA A 302 -3.25 -35.10 5.04
CA ALA A 302 -3.73 -36.34 4.44
C ALA A 302 -5.24 -36.53 4.65
N ASP A 303 -5.90 -37.16 3.68
CA ASP A 303 -7.32 -37.51 3.82
C ASP A 303 -7.55 -38.41 5.04
N GLY A 304 -8.54 -38.06 5.87
CA GLY A 304 -8.83 -38.76 7.12
C GLY A 304 -7.93 -38.42 8.30
N GLN A 305 -6.93 -37.55 8.14
CA GLN A 305 -6.06 -37.13 9.23
C GLN A 305 -6.85 -36.44 10.35
N LEU A 306 -6.49 -36.71 11.61
CA LEU A 306 -7.10 -36.09 12.77
C LEU A 306 -6.14 -35.09 13.45
N LEU A 307 -6.39 -33.80 13.25
CA LEU A 307 -5.60 -32.70 13.80
C LEU A 307 -6.11 -32.32 15.19
N GLY A 308 -5.20 -32.06 16.13
CA GLY A 308 -5.56 -31.59 17.46
C GLY A 308 -5.72 -30.07 17.51
N THR A 309 -6.88 -29.57 17.91
CA THR A 309 -7.18 -28.14 18.05
C THR A 309 -6.69 -27.58 19.39
N GLU A 310 -6.76 -26.26 19.60
CA GLU A 310 -6.51 -25.60 20.89
C GLU A 310 -7.65 -25.79 21.91
N LEU A 311 -8.77 -26.39 21.51
CA LEU A 311 -9.83 -26.77 22.42
C LEU A 311 -9.43 -28.01 23.23
N ARG A 312 -9.44 -27.90 24.56
CA ARG A 312 -9.15 -28.97 25.52
C ARG A 312 -10.30 -29.12 26.51
N PRO A 313 -11.34 -29.92 26.20
CA PRO A 313 -12.45 -30.13 27.10
C PRO A 313 -12.08 -31.10 28.23
N ASP A 314 -12.67 -30.92 29.41
CA ASP A 314 -12.42 -31.77 30.58
C ASP A 314 -12.79 -33.25 30.34
N SER A 315 -13.76 -33.51 29.46
CA SER A 315 -14.17 -34.85 29.05
C SER A 315 -13.05 -35.64 28.36
N LEU A 316 -12.05 -34.94 27.80
CA LEU A 316 -10.86 -35.53 27.21
C LEU A 316 -9.65 -35.51 28.15
N LYS A 317 -9.84 -35.24 29.45
CA LYS A 317 -8.78 -35.22 30.47
C LYS A 317 -7.57 -34.32 30.10
N GLY A 318 -7.85 -33.20 29.43
CA GLY A 318 -6.83 -32.25 28.99
C GLY A 318 -6.26 -32.53 27.58
N ASP A 319 -6.66 -33.62 26.92
CA ASP A 319 -6.31 -33.87 25.53
C ASP A 319 -7.02 -32.89 24.59
N ARG A 320 -6.43 -32.71 23.40
CA ARG A 320 -6.96 -31.82 22.35
C ARG A 320 -8.18 -32.45 21.69
N MET A 321 -9.23 -31.65 21.50
CA MET A 321 -10.32 -32.01 20.61
C MET A 321 -9.78 -32.16 19.19
N ARG A 322 -10.17 -33.24 18.51
CA ARG A 322 -9.68 -33.58 17.17
C ARG A 322 -10.62 -33.05 16.09
N LEU A 323 -10.02 -32.64 14.97
CA LEU A 323 -10.69 -32.17 13.77
C LEU A 323 -10.26 -33.06 12.61
N LYS A 324 -11.22 -33.59 11.87
CA LYS A 324 -10.94 -34.43 10.69
C LYS A 324 -10.60 -33.55 9.49
N VAL A 325 -9.58 -33.95 8.75
CA VAL A 325 -9.24 -33.41 7.44
C VAL A 325 -9.88 -34.28 6.36
N ASP A 326 -10.53 -33.65 5.40
CA ASP A 326 -11.04 -34.29 4.19
C ASP A 326 -10.28 -33.68 2.99
N VAL A 327 -9.59 -34.53 2.22
CA VAL A 327 -8.84 -34.10 1.02
C VAL A 327 -9.50 -34.70 -0.21
N VAL A 328 -10.05 -33.84 -1.08
CA VAL A 328 -10.66 -34.27 -2.33
C VAL A 328 -9.55 -34.43 -3.36
N SER A 329 -9.01 -35.66 -3.46
CA SER A 329 -8.04 -35.98 -4.51
C SER A 329 -8.76 -36.04 -5.87
N GLY A 330 -8.39 -35.13 -6.78
CA GLY A 330 -8.97 -35.00 -8.11
C GLY A 330 -8.71 -36.21 -9.01
N LYS A 331 -9.37 -37.34 -8.76
CA LYS A 331 -9.58 -38.47 -9.69
C LYS A 331 -10.84 -39.24 -9.31
N THR A 332 -12.01 -38.72 -9.69
CA THR A 332 -13.10 -39.49 -10.31
C THR A 332 -14.29 -38.55 -10.50
N GLY A 333 -14.81 -38.51 -11.73
CA GLY A 333 -16.06 -37.81 -12.03
C GLY A 333 -17.21 -38.48 -11.30
N VAL A 334 -17.55 -37.98 -10.12
CA VAL A 334 -18.86 -38.17 -9.49
C VAL A 334 -19.25 -36.84 -8.85
N VAL A 335 -20.42 -36.35 -9.29
CA VAL A 335 -21.07 -35.12 -8.85
C VAL A 335 -21.31 -35.17 -7.33
N GLY A 336 -20.50 -34.43 -6.57
CA GLY A 336 -20.74 -34.11 -5.17
C GLY A 336 -21.17 -32.66 -5.07
N THR A 337 -22.45 -32.44 -4.81
CA THR A 337 -23.15 -31.16 -4.60
C THR A 337 -22.26 -29.93 -4.41
N GLN A 338 -22.20 -29.06 -5.43
CA GLN A 338 -21.88 -27.65 -5.22
C GLN A 338 -22.85 -27.13 -4.16
N ARG A 339 -22.36 -26.85 -2.95
CA ARG A 339 -23.00 -25.89 -2.08
C ARG A 339 -22.66 -24.52 -2.67
N GLU A 340 -23.67 -23.88 -3.24
CA GLU A 340 -23.57 -22.52 -3.81
C GLU A 340 -22.87 -21.59 -2.81
N GLY A 341 -21.75 -20.97 -3.21
CA GLY A 341 -21.25 -19.78 -2.52
C GLY A 341 -19.75 -19.66 -2.21
N GLY A 342 -18.81 -20.40 -2.81
CA GLY A 342 -17.39 -20.21 -2.51
C GLY A 342 -16.45 -20.38 -3.69
N MET A 343 -15.72 -19.32 -4.06
CA MET A 343 -14.59 -19.39 -5.00
C MET A 343 -13.34 -19.90 -4.27
N GLY A 344 -13.24 -21.22 -4.09
CA GLY A 344 -12.01 -21.93 -3.71
C GLY A 344 -11.94 -23.26 -4.46
N ASN A 345 -10.77 -23.89 -4.57
CA ASN A 345 -10.63 -25.12 -5.37
C ASN A 345 -11.37 -26.32 -4.76
N GLY A 346 -11.83 -26.23 -3.50
CA GLY A 346 -12.65 -27.29 -2.87
C GLY A 346 -11.88 -28.58 -2.55
N ASP A 347 -10.56 -28.57 -2.74
CA ASP A 347 -9.69 -29.73 -2.60
C ASP A 347 -9.42 -30.11 -1.13
N LEU A 348 -9.69 -29.19 -0.18
CA LEU A 348 -9.42 -29.36 1.23
C LEU A 348 -10.60 -28.88 2.09
N ALA A 349 -10.98 -29.69 3.08
CA ALA A 349 -11.96 -29.34 4.09
C ALA A 349 -11.53 -29.79 5.49
N PHE A 350 -11.97 -29.04 6.49
CA PHE A 350 -11.74 -29.32 7.90
C PHE A 350 -13.08 -29.46 8.63
N GLY A 351 -13.36 -30.64 9.18
CA GLY A 351 -14.64 -30.92 9.85
C GLY A 351 -15.87 -30.66 8.96
N GLY A 352 -15.72 -30.84 7.64
CA GLY A 352 -16.77 -30.57 6.65
C GLY A 352 -16.92 -29.12 6.20
N ALA A 353 -16.03 -28.20 6.61
CA ALA A 353 -15.96 -26.83 6.10
C ALA A 353 -14.87 -26.69 5.03
N ASN A 354 -15.24 -26.22 3.83
CA ASN A 354 -14.33 -26.10 2.69
C ASN A 354 -13.39 -24.89 2.83
N VAL A 355 -12.17 -25.04 2.34
CA VAL A 355 -11.21 -23.94 2.21
C VAL A 355 -11.54 -23.12 0.96
N ILE A 356 -11.86 -21.84 1.14
CA ILE A 356 -12.24 -20.92 0.06
C ILE A 356 -11.02 -20.17 -0.49
N ALA A 357 -9.96 -19.97 0.30
CA ALA A 357 -8.71 -19.36 -0.17
C ALA A 357 -7.51 -20.23 0.23
N GLU A 358 -6.58 -20.47 -0.71
CA GLU A 358 -5.40 -21.29 -0.42
C GLU A 358 -4.56 -20.69 0.73
N PRO A 359 -4.10 -21.51 1.69
CA PRO A 359 -3.24 -21.04 2.77
C PRO A 359 -1.93 -20.49 2.20
N GLY A 360 -1.77 -19.17 2.25
CA GLY A 360 -0.50 -18.50 1.97
C GLY A 360 0.02 -18.69 0.55
N MET A 361 -0.65 -18.10 -0.45
CA MET A 361 -0.09 -17.95 -1.80
C MET A 361 1.29 -17.29 -1.74
N THR A 362 2.32 -18.14 -1.70
CA THR A 362 3.65 -17.84 -2.21
C THR A 362 3.58 -17.99 -3.72
N ALA A 363 3.58 -16.86 -4.41
CA ALA A 363 4.29 -16.74 -5.68
C ALA A 363 5.42 -15.73 -5.44
#